data_AF-A0AAW6F4U7-F1
#
_entry.id   AF-A0AAW6F4U7-F1
#
_cell.length_a   1.000
_cell.length_b   1.000
_cell.length_c   1.000
_cell.angle_alpha   90.00
_cell.angle_beta   90.00
_cell.angle_gamma   90.00
#
_symmetry.space_group_name_H-M   'P 1'
#
loop_
_entity.id
_entity.type
_entity.pdbx_description
1 polymer ?
#
loop_
_entity_poly.entity_id
_entity_poly.type
_entity_poly.pdbx_seq_one_letter_code
_entity_poly.pdbx_strand_id
1 'polypeptide(L)'
;MSLGSTGGVEGLGTDDYNFYTRLITHDEDRYNYTLFLRYVYPFEIKTLLNMVILNLLGIVFLPHFVNRISYLYSGSESLSLKAEKIFLLCPFTTYYGCILMRDMWIATFVFAGLYYFFRRRYLPLAFCIALIVFIRFGSIVFLGAGILVMMRERIYTHFSSRMKGRIAILTILGVVMMLFGVAFPYLQEFSGGKLEEGLFRASFYMKLESMDPDAFILHLMDLPFPLNLLSLIVFFFFLPFLSLTFYTFGIFNMGHLFCSFLTPIFFFFLWDNVINTVLQSLLFKINNSINTIVYMAILFAMCLGTVSLQARHKTILFPLLCIIAAYGICNTNKRYSKFSYLLAATCVLIQLYMAL
;
A
#
# COMPACT_ATOMS: atom_id res chain seq x y z
N MET A 1 -3.98 -18.75 -26.60
CA MET A 1 -3.25 -19.27 -25.41
C MET A 1 -2.06 -18.36 -25.15
N SER A 2 -2.18 -17.48 -24.17
CA SER A 2 -1.10 -16.58 -23.76
C SER A 2 -0.59 -17.00 -22.39
N LEU A 3 0.63 -17.53 -22.35
CA LEU A 3 1.40 -17.65 -21.12
C LEU A 3 1.46 -16.27 -20.45
N GLY A 4 0.98 -16.19 -19.20
CA GLY A 4 1.03 -14.97 -18.39
C GLY A 4 -0.18 -14.04 -18.47
N SER A 5 -1.29 -14.44 -19.10
CA SER A 5 -2.54 -13.67 -19.03
C SER A 5 -3.45 -14.15 -17.90
N THR A 6 -3.74 -13.27 -16.96
CA THR A 6 -4.92 -13.37 -16.09
C THR A 6 -6.10 -12.67 -16.79
N GLY A 7 -6.70 -13.34 -17.78
CA GLY A 7 -7.93 -12.92 -18.50
C GLY A 7 -9.00 -14.03 -18.33
N GLY A 8 -10.25 -13.74 -17.98
CA GLY A 8 -11.25 -13.07 -18.83
C GLY A 8 -12.50 -13.95 -19.10
N VAL A 9 -12.49 -15.20 -18.64
CA VAL A 9 -13.67 -16.07 -18.56
C VAL A 9 -13.90 -16.38 -17.09
N GLU A 10 -15.14 -16.23 -16.60
CA GLU A 10 -15.57 -16.68 -15.26
C GLU A 10 -14.80 -16.10 -14.05
N GLY A 11 -14.30 -14.86 -14.12
CA GLY A 11 -13.65 -14.20 -12.99
C GLY A 11 -12.13 -14.44 -12.87
N LEU A 12 -11.52 -15.08 -13.86
CA LEU A 12 -10.06 -15.25 -13.98
C LEU A 12 -9.32 -14.06 -14.62
N GLY A 13 -10.01 -12.93 -14.84
CA GLY A 13 -9.45 -11.72 -15.41
C GLY A 13 -9.02 -10.71 -14.36
N THR A 14 -7.72 -10.47 -14.17
CA THR A 14 -7.27 -9.28 -13.43
C THR A 14 -7.28 -8.05 -14.34
N ASP A 15 -7.05 -6.88 -13.73
CA ASP A 15 -6.97 -5.58 -14.40
C ASP A 15 -6.01 -5.55 -15.62
N ASP A 16 -5.02 -6.44 -15.67
CA ASP A 16 -3.96 -6.53 -16.69
C ASP A 16 -4.46 -6.92 -18.08
N TYR A 17 -5.30 -7.94 -18.21
CA TYR A 17 -5.88 -8.32 -19.51
C TYR A 17 -6.86 -7.25 -20.01
N ASN A 18 -7.61 -6.64 -19.07
CA ASN A 18 -8.50 -5.53 -19.39
C ASN A 18 -7.73 -4.29 -19.87
N PHE A 19 -6.62 -3.94 -19.20
CA PHE A 19 -5.75 -2.84 -19.64
C PHE A 19 -5.07 -3.17 -20.97
N TYR A 20 -4.56 -4.38 -21.15
CA TYR A 20 -3.90 -4.82 -22.39
C TYR A 20 -4.85 -4.84 -23.58
N THR A 21 -6.04 -5.42 -23.44
CA THR A 21 -7.04 -5.46 -24.52
C THR A 21 -7.40 -4.05 -24.96
N ARG A 22 -7.62 -3.13 -24.01
CA ARG A 22 -7.94 -1.73 -24.29
C ARG A 22 -6.78 -0.95 -24.91
N LEU A 23 -5.54 -1.28 -24.55
CA LEU A 23 -4.35 -0.72 -25.19
C LEU A 23 -4.31 -1.06 -26.68
N ILE A 24 -4.69 -2.28 -27.06
CA ILE A 24 -4.72 -2.74 -28.46
C ILE A 24 -5.94 -2.19 -29.21
N THR A 25 -7.12 -2.16 -28.60
CA THR A 25 -8.38 -1.80 -29.30
C THR A 25 -8.58 -0.29 -29.47
N HIS A 26 -7.64 0.55 -29.02
CA HIS A 26 -7.78 2.02 -29.12
C HIS A 26 -9.05 2.60 -28.48
N ASP A 27 -9.62 1.92 -27.48
CA ASP A 27 -10.75 2.42 -26.70
C ASP A 27 -10.25 3.43 -25.65
N GLU A 28 -10.16 4.70 -26.04
CA GLU A 28 -9.47 5.78 -25.32
C GLU A 28 -10.24 6.35 -24.12
N ASP A 29 -11.56 6.16 -24.08
CA ASP A 29 -12.41 7.10 -23.34
C ASP A 29 -12.59 6.81 -21.83
N ARG A 30 -12.04 5.71 -21.29
CA ARG A 30 -12.45 5.26 -19.94
C ARG A 30 -11.38 5.25 -18.86
N TYR A 31 -10.09 5.05 -19.13
CA TYR A 31 -9.08 4.80 -18.06
C TYR A 31 -7.76 5.55 -18.22
N ASN A 32 -7.46 6.45 -17.28
CA ASN A 32 -6.24 7.27 -17.26
C ASN A 32 -4.94 6.47 -17.23
N TYR A 33 -4.94 5.28 -16.64
CA TYR A 33 -3.76 4.42 -16.64
C TYR A 33 -3.40 3.90 -18.04
N THR A 34 -4.40 3.55 -18.86
CA THR A 34 -4.19 3.16 -20.26
C THR A 34 -3.57 4.30 -21.06
N LEU A 35 -4.08 5.53 -20.87
CA LEU A 35 -3.52 6.74 -21.48
C LEU A 35 -2.08 6.99 -21.03
N PHE A 36 -1.81 6.90 -19.72
CA PHE A 36 -0.45 6.99 -19.17
C PHE A 36 0.51 6.02 -19.86
N LEU A 37 0.11 4.75 -19.97
CA LEU A 37 0.95 3.72 -20.59
C LEU A 37 1.26 4.02 -22.07
N ARG A 38 0.30 4.57 -22.84
CA ARG A 38 0.53 4.99 -24.23
C ARG A 38 1.48 6.16 -24.34
N TYR A 39 1.36 7.16 -23.46
CA TYR A 39 2.25 8.32 -23.48
C TYR A 39 3.70 7.94 -23.13
N VAL A 40 3.90 6.97 -22.24
CA VAL A 40 5.24 6.56 -21.81
C VAL A 40 5.86 5.50 -22.73
N TYR A 41 5.05 4.72 -23.46
CA TYR A 41 5.52 3.69 -24.40
C TYR A 41 5.31 4.12 -25.86
N PRO A 42 6.33 4.69 -26.53
CA PRO A 42 6.19 5.23 -27.89
C PRO A 42 6.26 4.17 -29.00
N PHE A 43 6.33 2.88 -28.66
CA PHE A 43 6.48 1.79 -29.63
C PHE A 43 5.15 1.04 -29.85
N GLU A 44 5.05 0.32 -30.97
CA GLU A 44 3.90 -0.54 -31.25
C GLU A 44 3.74 -1.65 -30.18
N ILE A 45 2.55 -1.75 -29.62
CA ILE A 45 2.21 -2.75 -28.61
C ILE A 45 1.77 -4.04 -29.32
N LYS A 46 2.71 -4.96 -29.54
CA LYS A 46 2.44 -6.26 -30.20
C LYS A 46 2.16 -7.39 -29.22
N THR A 47 2.72 -7.30 -28.02
CA THR A 47 2.62 -8.35 -27.00
C THR A 47 2.44 -7.76 -25.61
N LEU A 48 1.86 -8.54 -24.69
CA LEU A 48 1.71 -8.17 -23.28
C LEU A 48 3.07 -7.89 -22.62
N LEU A 49 4.11 -8.61 -23.04
CA LEU A 49 5.48 -8.47 -22.52
C LEU A 49 6.01 -7.04 -22.71
N ASN A 50 5.71 -6.40 -23.84
CA ASN A 50 6.10 -5.01 -24.10
C ASN A 50 5.59 -4.06 -23.01
N MET A 51 4.38 -4.30 -22.51
CA MET A 51 3.75 -3.48 -21.46
C MET A 51 4.20 -3.86 -20.06
N VAL A 52 4.50 -5.14 -19.83
CA VAL A 52 5.07 -5.60 -18.54
C VAL A 52 6.43 -4.95 -18.30
N ILE A 53 7.28 -4.80 -19.32
CA ILE A 53 8.56 -4.08 -19.21
C ILE A 53 8.34 -2.65 -18.71
N LEU A 54 7.33 -1.95 -19.22
CA LEU A 54 7.01 -0.61 -18.75
C LEU A 54 6.56 -0.62 -17.29
N ASN A 55 5.77 -1.62 -16.86
CA ASN A 55 5.39 -1.71 -15.45
C ASN A 55 6.57 -2.01 -14.52
N LEU A 56 7.52 -2.84 -14.97
CA LEU A 56 8.76 -3.11 -14.25
C LEU A 56 9.59 -1.84 -14.03
N LEU A 57 9.60 -0.90 -14.98
CA LEU A 57 10.33 0.38 -14.80
C LEU A 57 9.85 1.16 -13.58
N GLY A 58 8.54 1.18 -13.30
CA GLY A 58 8.03 1.81 -12.07
C GLY A 58 8.66 1.18 -10.83
N ILE A 59 8.78 -0.14 -10.81
CA ILE A 59 9.15 -0.92 -9.63
C ILE A 59 10.62 -0.93 -9.36
N VAL A 60 11.45 -0.89 -10.41
CA VAL A 60 12.91 -0.88 -10.29
C VAL A 60 13.39 0.30 -9.43
N PHE A 61 12.66 1.42 -9.41
CA PHE A 61 13.00 2.58 -8.57
C PHE A 61 12.51 2.46 -7.12
N LEU A 62 11.53 1.61 -6.83
CA LEU A 62 10.93 1.51 -5.50
C LEU A 62 11.94 1.01 -4.43
N PRO A 63 12.78 -0.02 -4.67
CA PRO A 63 13.88 -0.40 -3.78
C PRO A 63 14.83 0.75 -3.47
N HIS A 64 15.14 1.59 -4.47
CA HIS A 64 15.97 2.78 -4.27
C HIS A 64 15.32 3.75 -3.28
N PHE A 65 14.03 4.04 -3.43
CA PHE A 65 13.32 4.93 -2.49
C PHE A 65 13.18 4.30 -1.09
N VAL A 66 13.02 2.98 -0.99
CA VAL A 66 13.07 2.25 0.30
C VAL A 66 14.41 2.46 0.99
N ASN A 67 15.52 2.26 0.27
CA ASN A 67 16.85 2.50 0.79
C ASN A 67 17.00 3.95 1.26
N ARG A 68 16.67 4.92 0.40
CA ARG A 68 16.85 6.34 0.70
C ARG A 68 16.01 6.80 1.88
N ILE A 69 14.73 6.44 1.94
CA ILE A 69 13.85 6.79 3.06
C ILE A 69 14.36 6.12 4.35
N SER A 70 14.73 4.84 4.28
CA SER A 70 15.29 4.12 5.42
C SER A 70 16.55 4.79 5.96
N TYR A 71 17.47 5.21 5.08
CA TYR A 71 18.68 5.94 5.46
C TYR A 71 18.38 7.31 6.07
N LEU A 72 17.41 8.05 5.53
CA LEU A 72 17.03 9.37 6.04
C LEU A 72 16.52 9.33 7.49
N TYR A 73 15.83 8.26 7.87
CA TYR A 73 15.29 8.10 9.22
C TYR A 73 16.25 7.37 10.18
N SER A 74 17.00 6.37 9.70
CA SER A 74 17.88 5.59 10.55
C SER A 74 19.30 6.15 10.69
N GLY A 75 19.79 6.88 9.68
CA GLY A 75 21.20 7.27 9.56
C GLY A 75 22.17 6.11 9.35
N SER A 76 21.67 4.87 9.18
CA SER A 76 22.49 3.66 9.11
C SER A 76 22.42 3.04 7.71
N GLU A 77 23.58 2.98 7.05
CA GLU A 77 23.71 2.34 5.73
C GLU A 77 23.41 0.84 5.79
N SER A 78 23.83 0.17 6.86
CA SER A 78 23.55 -1.26 7.05
C SER A 78 22.05 -1.53 7.14
N LEU A 79 21.29 -0.66 7.82
CA LEU A 79 19.84 -0.80 7.95
C LEU A 79 19.15 -0.52 6.62
N SER A 80 19.55 0.54 5.90
CA SER A 80 18.96 0.87 4.60
C SER A 80 19.19 -0.21 3.55
N LEU A 81 20.39 -0.78 3.47
CA LEU A 81 20.69 -1.90 2.57
C LEU A 81 19.90 -3.16 2.94
N LYS A 82 19.69 -3.41 4.23
CA LYS A 82 18.85 -4.54 4.67
C LYS A 82 17.39 -4.34 4.30
N ALA A 83 16.84 -3.13 4.49
CA ALA A 83 15.47 -2.80 4.09
C ALA A 83 15.24 -2.97 2.58
N GLU A 84 16.20 -2.51 1.77
CA GLU A 84 16.19 -2.68 0.31
C GLU A 84 16.20 -4.17 -0.09
N LYS A 85 17.09 -4.97 0.50
CA LYS A 85 17.16 -6.42 0.22
C LYS A 85 15.88 -7.15 0.60
N ILE A 86 15.31 -6.85 1.78
CA ILE A 86 14.04 -7.43 2.23
C ILE A 86 12.93 -7.07 1.24
N PHE A 87 12.89 -5.82 0.77
CA PHE A 87 11.89 -5.38 -0.20
C PHE A 87 12.03 -6.06 -1.56
N LEU A 88 13.27 -6.22 -2.05
CA LEU A 88 13.57 -6.92 -3.31
C LEU A 88 13.18 -8.41 -3.26
N LEU A 89 13.32 -9.05 -2.10
CA LEU A 89 12.98 -10.46 -1.90
C LEU A 89 11.50 -10.70 -1.61
N CYS A 90 10.69 -9.64 -1.47
CA CYS A 90 9.28 -9.76 -1.14
C CYS A 90 8.50 -10.38 -2.34
N PRO A 91 7.87 -11.56 -2.17
CA PRO A 91 7.17 -12.23 -3.27
C PRO A 91 5.97 -11.42 -3.80
N PHE A 92 5.28 -10.70 -2.92
CA PHE A 92 4.11 -9.89 -3.27
C PHE A 92 4.45 -8.79 -4.28
N THR A 93 5.53 -8.05 -4.04
CA THR A 93 5.94 -6.94 -4.90
C THR A 93 6.53 -7.44 -6.21
N THR A 94 7.22 -8.58 -6.16
CA THR A 94 7.73 -9.27 -7.35
C THR A 94 6.58 -9.68 -8.27
N TYR A 95 5.56 -10.36 -7.75
CA TYR A 95 4.42 -10.82 -8.54
C TYR A 95 3.63 -9.67 -9.16
N TYR A 96 3.16 -8.73 -8.34
CA TYR A 96 2.40 -7.59 -8.84
C TYR A 96 3.24 -6.65 -9.72
N GLY A 97 4.56 -6.82 -9.72
CA GLY A 97 5.42 -6.12 -10.65
C GLY A 97 5.57 -6.69 -12.03
N CYS A 98 5.43 -8.01 -12.13
CA CYS A 98 5.44 -8.72 -13.41
C CYS A 98 4.06 -8.72 -14.09
N ILE A 99 3.08 -8.01 -13.54
CA ILE A 99 1.70 -7.93 -14.07
C ILE A 99 1.38 -6.48 -14.35
N LEU A 100 0.60 -6.22 -15.40
CA LEU A 100 0.23 -4.86 -15.78
C LEU A 100 -0.77 -4.26 -14.77
N MET A 101 -0.25 -3.53 -13.79
CA MET A 101 -1.05 -2.91 -12.74
C MET A 101 -0.56 -1.50 -12.38
N ARG A 102 -1.51 -0.57 -12.26
CA ARG A 102 -1.25 0.84 -11.89
C ARG A 102 -0.68 1.02 -10.50
N ASP A 103 -0.97 0.11 -9.57
CA ASP A 103 -0.70 0.29 -8.15
C ASP A 103 0.81 0.36 -7.83
N MET A 104 1.63 -0.25 -8.68
CA MET A 104 3.09 -0.20 -8.56
C MET A 104 3.68 1.16 -8.93
N TRP A 105 3.17 1.79 -9.99
CA TRP A 105 3.49 3.17 -10.32
C TRP A 105 3.05 4.12 -9.21
N ILE A 106 1.84 3.91 -8.68
CA ILE A 106 1.32 4.70 -7.55
C ILE A 106 2.23 4.57 -6.33
N ALA A 107 2.60 3.36 -5.92
CA ALA A 107 3.52 3.14 -4.81
C ALA A 107 4.86 3.86 -5.05
N THR A 108 5.40 3.77 -6.26
CA THR A 108 6.64 4.46 -6.64
C THR A 108 6.53 5.97 -6.51
N PHE A 109 5.48 6.59 -7.05
CA PHE A 109 5.27 8.04 -6.94
C PHE A 109 4.96 8.49 -5.51
N VAL A 110 4.27 7.68 -4.71
CA VAL A 110 4.05 7.98 -3.29
C VAL A 110 5.39 8.03 -2.55
N PHE A 111 6.25 7.02 -2.69
CA PHE A 111 7.55 7.01 -2.01
C PHE A 111 8.54 8.03 -2.57
N ALA A 112 8.54 8.26 -3.88
CA ALA A 112 9.30 9.34 -4.49
C ALA A 112 8.83 10.71 -3.95
N GLY A 113 7.52 10.93 -3.85
CA GLY A 113 6.92 12.13 -3.29
C GLY A 113 7.33 12.35 -1.83
N LEU A 114 7.24 11.34 -0.97
CA LEU A 114 7.69 11.41 0.42
C LEU A 114 9.18 11.76 0.52
N TYR A 115 10.01 11.13 -0.32
CA TYR A 115 11.45 11.42 -0.39
C TYR A 115 11.73 12.88 -0.81
N TYR A 116 11.09 13.36 -1.87
CA TYR A 116 11.28 14.73 -2.36
C TYR A 116 10.73 15.78 -1.39
N PHE A 117 9.62 15.49 -0.72
CA PHE A 117 9.10 16.32 0.36
C PHE A 117 10.11 16.45 1.51
N PHE A 118 10.71 15.33 1.94
CA PHE A 118 11.75 15.36 2.97
C PHE A 118 12.94 16.23 2.55
N ARG A 119 13.39 16.07 1.29
CA ARG A 119 14.49 16.83 0.70
C ARG A 119 14.14 18.27 0.32
N ARG A 120 12.90 18.73 0.57
CA ARG A 120 12.39 20.06 0.20
C ARG A 120 12.51 20.37 -1.31
N ARG A 121 12.45 19.35 -2.16
CA ARG A 121 12.46 19.49 -3.61
C ARG A 121 11.02 19.52 -4.13
N TYR A 122 10.44 20.72 -4.16
CA TYR A 122 9.00 20.89 -4.44
C TYR A 122 8.62 20.64 -5.89
N LEU A 123 9.50 20.91 -6.86
CA LEU A 123 9.20 20.69 -8.27
C LEU A 123 9.05 19.19 -8.63
N PRO A 124 9.98 18.29 -8.26
CA PRO A 124 9.77 16.84 -8.38
C PRO A 124 8.57 16.31 -7.58
N LEU A 125 8.29 16.90 -6.41
CA LEU A 125 7.10 16.56 -5.62
C LEU A 125 5.80 16.90 -6.37
N ALA A 126 5.71 18.09 -6.97
CA ALA A 126 4.56 18.50 -7.77
C ALA A 126 4.32 17.56 -8.95
N PHE A 127 5.40 17.09 -9.60
CA PHE A 127 5.32 16.09 -10.66
C PHE A 127 4.77 14.74 -10.14
N CYS A 128 5.25 14.27 -8.98
CA CYS A 128 4.71 13.05 -8.36
C CYS A 128 3.21 13.19 -8.04
N ILE A 129 2.80 14.34 -7.50
CA ILE A 129 1.39 14.64 -7.19
C ILE A 129 0.54 14.59 -8.46
N ALA A 130 0.99 15.26 -9.53
CA ALA A 130 0.29 15.30 -10.81
C ALA A 130 0.12 13.89 -11.39
N LEU A 131 1.16 13.06 -11.35
CA LEU A 131 1.10 11.68 -11.85
C LEU A 131 0.20 10.77 -10.99
N ILE A 132 0.23 10.89 -9.66
CA ILE A 132 -0.68 10.15 -8.78
C ILE A 132 -2.12 10.54 -9.10
N VAL A 133 -2.42 11.83 -9.13
CA VAL A 133 -3.76 12.37 -9.43
C VAL A 133 -4.25 11.89 -10.80
N PHE A 134 -3.39 11.95 -11.80
CA PHE A 134 -3.70 11.53 -13.16
C PHE A 134 -4.00 10.02 -13.23
N ILE A 135 -3.10 9.16 -12.74
CA ILE A 135 -3.27 7.70 -12.80
C ILE A 135 -4.43 7.23 -11.92
N ARG A 136 -4.53 7.77 -10.71
CA ARG A 136 -5.58 7.45 -9.74
C ARG A 136 -5.68 8.50 -8.63
N PHE A 137 -6.66 9.39 -8.77
CA PHE A 137 -6.94 10.46 -7.81
C PHE A 137 -7.01 9.99 -6.36
N GLY A 138 -7.77 8.93 -6.05
CA GLY A 138 -7.95 8.44 -4.67
C GLY A 138 -6.65 8.04 -3.96
N SER A 139 -5.57 7.73 -4.70
CA SER A 139 -4.28 7.37 -4.12
C SER A 139 -3.48 8.56 -3.58
N ILE A 140 -3.89 9.80 -3.88
CA ILE A 140 -3.24 11.00 -3.31
C ILE A 140 -3.35 11.05 -1.79
N VAL A 141 -4.39 10.41 -1.22
CA VAL A 141 -4.62 10.30 0.22
C VAL A 141 -3.42 9.66 0.92
N PHE A 142 -2.76 8.67 0.31
CA PHE A 142 -1.57 8.04 0.89
C PHE A 142 -0.39 9.03 0.98
N LEU A 143 -0.12 9.80 -0.08
CA LEU A 143 0.94 10.80 -0.04
C LEU A 143 0.64 11.91 0.99
N GLY A 144 -0.60 12.41 1.02
CA GLY A 144 -1.03 13.41 2.00
C GLY A 144 -0.94 12.92 3.45
N ALA A 145 -1.40 11.69 3.70
CA ALA A 145 -1.27 10.99 4.98
C ALA A 145 0.19 10.90 5.43
N GLY A 146 1.09 10.47 4.54
CA GLY A 146 2.52 10.38 4.85
C GLY A 146 3.14 11.75 5.16
N ILE A 147 2.85 12.77 4.35
CA ILE A 147 3.32 14.15 4.57
C ILE A 147 2.84 14.68 5.93
N LEU A 148 1.58 14.44 6.30
CA LEU A 148 1.03 14.88 7.59
C LEU A 148 1.81 14.25 8.76
N VAL A 149 2.12 12.95 8.68
CA VAL A 149 2.94 12.27 9.69
C VAL A 149 4.35 12.84 9.75
N MET A 150 4.96 13.15 8.60
CA MET A 150 6.29 13.76 8.54
C MET A 150 6.32 15.19 9.10
N MET A 151 5.22 15.95 8.94
CA MET A 151 5.08 17.31 9.47
C MET A 151 4.76 17.34 10.96
N ARG A 152 4.21 16.27 11.54
CA ARG A 152 3.80 16.18 12.95
C ARG A 152 4.85 16.71 13.92
N GLU A 153 6.09 16.24 13.80
CA GLU A 153 7.17 16.67 14.72
C GLU A 153 7.49 18.16 14.55
N ARG A 154 7.50 18.68 13.31
CA ARG A 154 7.71 20.12 13.06
C ARG A 154 6.59 20.97 13.64
N ILE A 155 5.34 20.53 13.51
CA ILE A 155 4.18 21.19 14.10
C ILE A 155 4.32 21.22 15.62
N TYR A 156 4.66 20.09 16.24
CA TYR A 156 4.83 20.01 17.69
C TYR A 156 5.97 20.89 18.22
N THR A 157 7.06 21.06 17.47
CA THR A 157 8.15 21.97 17.87
C THR A 157 7.76 23.45 17.78
N HIS A 158 6.78 23.81 16.97
CA HIS A 158 6.35 25.20 16.81
C HIS A 158 5.41 25.67 17.93
N PHE A 159 4.69 24.74 18.57
CA PHE A 159 3.76 25.06 19.66
C PHE A 159 4.40 24.85 21.04
N SER A 160 4.10 25.76 21.97
CA SER A 160 4.64 25.70 23.34
C SER A 160 4.17 24.48 24.15
N SER A 161 3.09 23.81 23.74
CA SER A 161 2.65 22.56 24.34
C SER A 161 2.26 21.53 23.29
N ARG A 162 2.52 20.25 23.59
CA ARG A 162 2.11 19.12 22.73
C ARG A 162 0.59 19.07 22.54
N MET A 163 -0.18 19.52 23.52
CA MET A 163 -1.65 19.59 23.42
C MET A 163 -2.09 20.61 22.37
N LYS A 164 -1.48 21.81 22.35
CA LYS A 164 -1.74 22.82 21.31
C LYS A 164 -1.34 22.30 19.93
N GLY A 165 -0.20 21.62 19.82
CA GLY A 165 0.22 20.98 18.57
C GLY A 165 -0.76 19.89 18.09
N ARG A 166 -1.31 19.07 19.00
CA ARG A 166 -2.36 18.09 18.66
C ARG A 166 -3.63 18.76 18.16
N ILE A 167 -4.08 19.81 18.85
CA ILE A 167 -5.24 20.61 18.42
C ILE A 167 -4.99 21.17 17.04
N ALA A 168 -3.82 21.77 16.77
CA ALA A 168 -3.49 22.31 15.45
C ALA A 168 -3.54 21.25 14.34
N ILE A 169 -3.01 20.04 14.57
CA ILE A 169 -3.11 18.94 13.59
C ILE A 169 -4.58 18.55 13.36
N LEU A 170 -5.38 18.44 14.44
CA LEU A 170 -6.81 18.13 14.32
C LEU A 170 -7.57 19.23 13.59
N THR A 171 -7.23 20.50 13.81
CA THR A 171 -7.80 21.65 13.10
C THR A 171 -7.43 21.62 11.62
N ILE A 172 -6.15 21.39 11.28
CA ILE A 172 -5.72 21.24 9.88
C ILE A 172 -6.49 20.10 9.21
N LEU A 173 -6.59 18.95 9.88
CA LEU A 173 -7.32 17.80 9.35
C LEU A 173 -8.82 18.11 9.20
N GLY A 174 -9.43 18.80 10.16
CA GLY A 174 -10.81 19.25 10.09
C GLY A 174 -11.07 20.23 8.95
N VAL A 175 -10.17 21.20 8.73
CA VAL A 175 -10.26 22.15 7.62
C VAL A 175 -10.07 21.44 6.28
N VAL A 176 -9.11 20.52 6.16
CA VAL A 176 -8.91 19.72 4.94
C VAL A 176 -10.14 18.87 4.64
N MET A 177 -10.72 18.21 5.64
CA MET A 177 -11.95 17.44 5.48
C MET A 177 -13.14 18.30 5.08
N MET A 178 -13.28 19.51 5.66
CA MET A 178 -14.32 20.47 5.30
C MET A 178 -14.16 20.95 3.86
N LEU A 179 -12.95 21.38 3.48
CA LEU A 179 -12.64 21.80 2.10
C LEU A 179 -12.87 20.67 1.12
N PHE A 180 -12.48 19.45 1.47
CA PHE A 180 -12.74 18.27 0.66
C PHE A 180 -14.25 18.03 0.50
N GLY A 181 -15.03 18.08 1.59
CA GLY A 181 -16.48 17.92 1.54
C GLY A 181 -17.18 18.98 0.68
N VAL A 182 -16.74 20.24 0.75
CA VAL A 182 -17.26 21.34 -0.09
C VAL A 182 -16.85 21.18 -1.55
N ALA A 183 -15.61 20.75 -1.81
CA ALA A 183 -15.11 20.54 -3.16
C ALA A 183 -15.61 19.23 -3.80
N PHE A 184 -16.07 18.27 -2.99
CA PHE A 184 -16.38 16.91 -3.44
C PHE A 184 -17.43 16.87 -4.58
N PRO A 185 -18.56 17.59 -4.52
CA PRO A 185 -19.54 17.60 -5.61
C PRO A 185 -18.95 18.08 -6.93
N TYR A 186 -18.15 19.16 -6.88
CA TYR A 186 -17.48 19.72 -8.06
C TYR A 186 -16.42 18.78 -8.62
N LEU A 187 -15.65 18.13 -7.74
CA LEU A 187 -14.67 17.12 -8.14
C LEU A 187 -15.38 15.91 -8.77
N GLN A 188 -16.51 15.48 -8.19
CA GLN A 188 -17.30 14.36 -8.71
C GLN A 188 -17.84 14.66 -10.11
N GLU A 189 -18.42 15.84 -10.31
CA GLU A 189 -18.90 16.30 -11.62
C GLU A 189 -17.77 16.40 -12.64
N PHE A 190 -16.65 17.05 -12.28
CA PHE A 190 -15.47 17.16 -13.15
C PHE A 190 -14.86 15.81 -13.52
N SER A 191 -14.95 14.82 -12.64
CA SER A 191 -14.47 13.46 -12.89
C SER A 191 -15.45 12.57 -13.67
N GLY A 192 -16.65 13.07 -13.99
CA GLY A 192 -17.72 12.27 -14.59
C GLY A 192 -18.17 11.11 -13.71
N GLY A 193 -18.23 11.31 -12.38
CA GLY A 193 -18.61 10.29 -11.41
C GLY A 193 -17.50 9.30 -11.01
N LYS A 194 -16.34 9.31 -11.69
CA LYS A 194 -15.22 8.40 -11.41
C LYS A 194 -14.58 8.62 -10.03
N LEU A 195 -14.78 9.79 -9.41
CA LEU A 195 -14.28 10.07 -8.06
C LEU A 195 -14.94 9.19 -7.01
N GLU A 196 -16.26 8.96 -7.12
CA GLU A 196 -17.01 8.19 -6.11
C GLU A 196 -16.59 6.72 -6.14
N GLU A 197 -16.46 6.11 -7.32
CA GLU A 197 -15.91 4.75 -7.48
C GLU A 197 -14.44 4.63 -7.02
N GLY A 198 -13.67 5.72 -7.07
CA GLY A 198 -12.25 5.75 -6.73
C GLY A 198 -11.93 6.06 -5.25
N LEU A 199 -12.84 6.72 -4.53
CA LEU A 199 -12.68 7.17 -3.14
C LEU A 199 -13.64 6.49 -2.16
N PHE A 200 -14.87 6.20 -2.57
CA PHE A 200 -15.92 5.69 -1.69
C PHE A 200 -16.27 4.24 -2.01
N ARG A 201 -16.20 3.42 -0.95
CA ARG A 201 -16.19 1.95 -0.93
C ARG A 201 -17.55 1.30 -1.24
N ALA A 202 -18.63 2.07 -1.42
CA ALA A 202 -19.99 1.53 -1.48
C ALA A 202 -20.17 0.50 -2.60
N SER A 203 -19.62 0.76 -3.80
CA SER A 203 -19.73 -0.16 -4.94
C SER A 203 -18.96 -1.46 -4.75
N PHE A 204 -17.76 -1.42 -4.16
CA PHE A 204 -16.99 -2.62 -3.86
C PHE A 204 -17.61 -3.43 -2.73
N TYR A 205 -18.14 -2.74 -1.71
CA TYR A 205 -18.87 -3.38 -0.62
C TYR A 205 -20.08 -4.16 -1.14
N MET A 206 -20.99 -3.49 -1.87
CA MET A 206 -22.19 -4.12 -2.44
C MET A 206 -21.85 -5.26 -3.40
N LYS A 207 -20.76 -5.12 -4.17
CA LYS A 207 -20.28 -6.19 -5.04
C LYS A 207 -19.74 -7.38 -4.26
N LEU A 208 -19.02 -7.14 -3.16
CA LEU A 208 -18.47 -8.22 -2.33
C LEU A 208 -19.60 -8.92 -1.57
N GLU A 209 -20.54 -8.17 -1.01
CA GLU A 209 -21.74 -8.68 -0.32
C GLU A 209 -22.60 -9.56 -1.24
N SER A 210 -22.73 -9.18 -2.52
CA SER A 210 -23.47 -9.99 -3.50
C SER A 210 -22.73 -11.25 -3.98
N MET A 211 -21.39 -11.28 -3.91
CA MET A 211 -20.58 -12.42 -4.36
C MET A 211 -20.26 -13.41 -3.23
N ASP A 212 -19.97 -12.89 -2.04
CA ASP A 212 -19.56 -13.64 -0.86
C ASP A 212 -20.00 -12.89 0.40
N PRO A 213 -21.27 -13.05 0.83
CA PRO A 213 -21.82 -12.33 1.98
C PRO A 213 -21.12 -12.70 3.30
N ASP A 214 -20.50 -13.88 3.37
CA ASP A 214 -19.78 -14.37 4.55
C ASP A 214 -18.28 -13.98 4.53
N ALA A 215 -17.87 -13.11 3.59
CA ALA A 215 -16.49 -12.65 3.52
C ALA A 215 -16.06 -11.95 4.81
N PHE A 216 -15.00 -12.44 5.46
CA PHE A 216 -14.52 -11.94 6.75
C PHE A 216 -14.34 -10.40 6.80
N ILE A 217 -13.90 -9.79 5.70
CA ILE A 217 -13.71 -8.33 5.63
C ILE A 217 -15.02 -7.55 5.72
N LEU A 218 -16.17 -8.13 5.32
CA LEU A 218 -17.50 -7.53 5.48
C LEU A 218 -17.87 -7.51 6.97
N HIS A 219 -17.71 -8.63 7.67
CA HIS A 219 -17.93 -8.68 9.12
C HIS A 219 -17.07 -7.68 9.91
N LEU A 220 -15.84 -7.42 9.46
CA LEU A 220 -15.01 -6.37 10.07
C LEU A 220 -15.57 -4.96 9.88
N MET A 221 -16.31 -4.71 8.80
CA MET A 221 -16.96 -3.42 8.54
C MET A 221 -18.19 -3.19 9.39
N ASP A 222 -18.95 -4.26 9.62
CA ASP A 222 -20.22 -4.23 10.36
C ASP A 222 -20.02 -3.99 11.86
N LEU A 223 -18.78 -4.14 12.34
CA LEU A 223 -18.43 -3.77 13.71
C LEU A 223 -18.70 -2.28 13.97
N PRO A 224 -19.17 -1.91 15.18
CA PRO A 224 -19.38 -0.51 15.52
C PRO A 224 -18.05 0.26 15.57
N PHE A 225 -18.07 1.55 15.25
CA PHE A 225 -16.92 2.42 15.45
C PHE A 225 -16.58 2.54 16.95
N PRO A 226 -15.30 2.47 17.38
CA PRO A 226 -14.07 2.43 16.58
C PRO A 226 -13.54 1.02 16.27
N LEU A 227 -14.26 -0.05 16.63
CA LEU A 227 -13.79 -1.43 16.49
C LEU A 227 -13.59 -1.84 15.03
N ASN A 228 -14.47 -1.40 14.12
CA ASN A 228 -14.29 -1.65 12.68
C ASN A 228 -12.97 -1.10 12.15
N LEU A 229 -12.66 0.16 12.47
CA LEU A 229 -11.47 0.84 11.99
C LEU A 229 -10.20 0.18 12.50
N LEU A 230 -10.16 -0.14 13.80
CA LEU A 230 -9.02 -0.81 14.42
C LEU A 230 -8.82 -2.21 13.81
N SER A 231 -9.91 -2.95 13.62
CA SER A 231 -9.84 -4.30 13.04
C SER A 231 -9.38 -4.28 11.58
N LEU A 232 -9.84 -3.30 10.80
CA LEU A 232 -9.37 -3.11 9.41
C LEU A 232 -7.89 -2.73 9.33
N ILE A 233 -7.39 -1.89 10.25
CA ILE A 233 -5.96 -1.59 10.34
C ILE A 233 -5.16 -2.87 10.56
N VAL A 234 -5.57 -3.69 11.54
CA VAL A 234 -4.92 -4.97 11.85
C VAL A 234 -4.99 -5.91 10.64
N PHE A 235 -6.17 -6.05 10.02
CA PHE A 235 -6.38 -6.85 8.82
C PHE A 235 -5.40 -6.45 7.70
N PHE A 236 -5.36 -5.17 7.33
CA PHE A 236 -4.44 -4.68 6.30
C PHE A 236 -2.99 -4.73 6.71
N PHE A 237 -2.67 -4.78 8.00
CA PHE A 237 -1.31 -4.98 8.47
C PHE A 237 -0.84 -6.42 8.24
N PHE A 238 -1.69 -7.42 8.49
CA PHE A 238 -1.34 -8.86 8.38
C PHE A 238 -1.62 -9.51 7.03
N LEU A 239 -2.50 -8.94 6.20
CA LEU A 239 -2.76 -9.42 4.83
C LEU A 239 -1.45 -9.48 4.00
N PRO A 240 -1.27 -10.35 3.00
CA PRO A 240 -2.08 -11.52 2.68
C PRO A 240 -2.01 -12.58 3.79
N PHE A 241 -3.09 -13.34 3.95
CA PHE A 241 -3.14 -14.51 4.83
C PHE A 241 -2.75 -15.76 4.05
N LEU A 242 -2.18 -16.74 4.76
CA LEU A 242 -1.83 -18.03 4.19
C LEU A 242 -3.07 -18.72 3.58
N SER A 243 -2.94 -19.16 2.33
CA SER A 243 -3.89 -20.05 1.66
C SER A 243 -3.13 -21.17 0.95
N LEU A 244 -3.68 -22.39 1.03
CA LEU A 244 -3.21 -23.56 0.29
C LEU A 244 -3.99 -23.79 -1.01
N THR A 245 -4.87 -22.85 -1.39
CA THR A 245 -5.59 -22.89 -2.68
C THR A 245 -4.75 -22.28 -3.79
N PHE A 246 -4.17 -23.13 -4.64
CA PHE A 246 -3.34 -22.71 -5.78
C PHE A 246 -4.07 -22.72 -7.12
N TYR A 247 -5.29 -23.27 -7.15
CA TYR A 247 -6.05 -23.45 -8.37
C TYR A 247 -7.32 -22.62 -8.32
N THR A 248 -7.66 -22.02 -9.46
CA THR A 248 -8.90 -21.29 -9.67
C THR A 248 -9.53 -21.88 -10.93
N PHE A 249 -10.72 -22.50 -10.80
CA PHE A 249 -11.39 -23.24 -11.88
C PHE A 249 -10.49 -24.28 -12.58
N GLY A 250 -9.69 -25.02 -11.80
CA GLY A 250 -8.77 -26.04 -12.33
C GLY A 250 -7.49 -25.50 -12.97
N ILE A 251 -7.31 -24.17 -13.06
CA ILE A 251 -6.11 -23.54 -13.61
C ILE A 251 -5.20 -23.11 -12.46
N PHE A 252 -3.91 -23.43 -12.59
CA PHE A 252 -2.90 -22.99 -11.63
C PHE A 252 -2.74 -21.46 -11.64
N ASN A 253 -2.98 -20.84 -10.49
CA ASN A 253 -2.98 -19.40 -10.33
C ASN A 253 -1.69 -18.93 -9.62
N MET A 254 -0.79 -18.35 -10.41
CA MET A 254 0.47 -17.78 -9.91
C MET A 254 0.27 -16.71 -8.85
N GLY A 255 -0.84 -15.96 -8.88
CA GLY A 255 -1.16 -14.96 -7.87
C GLY A 255 -1.43 -15.55 -6.51
N HIS A 256 -2.16 -16.67 -6.45
CA HIS A 256 -2.34 -17.36 -5.17
C HIS A 256 -1.02 -17.92 -4.62
N LEU A 257 -0.16 -18.47 -5.49
CA LEU A 257 1.17 -18.94 -5.08
C LEU A 257 2.01 -17.79 -4.49
N PHE A 258 2.20 -16.70 -5.22
CA PHE A 258 3.10 -15.62 -4.79
C PHE A 258 2.50 -14.78 -3.66
N CYS A 259 1.22 -14.39 -3.77
CA CYS A 259 0.59 -13.50 -2.82
C CYS A 259 0.02 -14.24 -1.61
N SER A 260 -0.67 -15.36 -1.77
CA SER A 260 -1.36 -16.04 -0.66
C SER A 260 -0.54 -17.16 -0.01
N PHE A 261 0.58 -17.59 -0.60
CA PHE A 261 1.42 -18.64 -0.01
C PHE A 261 2.85 -18.17 0.28
N LEU A 262 3.60 -17.75 -0.74
CA LEU A 262 5.00 -17.34 -0.57
C LEU A 262 5.14 -16.07 0.27
N THR A 263 4.24 -15.09 0.11
CA THR A 263 4.32 -13.84 0.88
C THR A 263 4.09 -14.07 2.38
N PRO A 264 3.04 -14.77 2.84
CA PRO A 264 2.87 -15.11 4.25
C PRO A 264 4.07 -15.85 4.83
N ILE A 265 4.58 -16.87 4.12
CA ILE A 265 5.78 -17.63 4.54
C ILE A 265 6.99 -16.71 4.68
N PHE A 266 7.22 -15.81 3.73
CA PHE A 266 8.28 -14.81 3.82
C PHE A 266 8.13 -13.94 5.07
N PHE A 267 6.91 -13.49 5.38
CA PHE A 267 6.63 -12.67 6.56
C PHE A 267 6.66 -13.45 7.89
N PHE A 268 6.47 -14.78 7.90
CA PHE A 268 6.61 -15.59 9.11
C PHE A 268 7.99 -15.40 9.77
N PHE A 269 9.04 -15.24 8.96
CA PHE A 269 10.40 -14.98 9.45
C PHE A 269 10.66 -13.51 9.82
N LEU A 270 9.73 -12.60 9.55
CA LEU A 270 9.87 -11.17 9.78
C LEU A 270 8.90 -10.62 10.83
N TRP A 271 7.82 -11.35 11.14
CA TRP A 271 6.75 -10.86 12.03
C TRP A 271 7.24 -10.50 13.42
N ASP A 272 8.17 -11.27 13.98
CA ASP A 272 8.77 -10.97 15.28
C ASP A 272 9.44 -9.58 15.28
N ASN A 273 10.19 -9.26 14.23
CA ASN A 273 10.93 -8.02 14.06
C ASN A 273 10.00 -6.84 13.78
N VAL A 274 8.95 -7.07 12.97
CA VAL A 274 7.91 -6.07 12.70
C VAL A 274 7.15 -5.72 13.99
N ILE A 275 6.63 -6.74 14.69
CA ILE A 275 5.87 -6.57 15.94
C ILE A 275 6.74 -5.90 17.00
N ASN A 276 7.99 -6.35 17.16
CA ASN A 276 8.92 -5.76 18.11
C ASN A 276 9.12 -4.26 17.85
N THR A 277 9.37 -3.88 16.59
CA THR A 277 9.58 -2.47 16.22
C THR A 277 8.32 -1.63 16.45
N VAL A 278 7.15 -2.13 16.05
CA VAL A 278 5.87 -1.44 16.28
C VAL A 278 5.62 -1.23 17.78
N LEU A 279 5.79 -2.27 18.59
CA LEU A 279 5.60 -2.19 20.05
C LEU A 279 6.59 -1.22 20.69
N GLN A 280 7.87 -1.28 20.31
CA GLN A 280 8.88 -0.35 20.80
C GLN A 280 8.50 1.10 20.46
N SER A 281 8.06 1.36 19.23
CA SER A 281 7.68 2.70 18.77
C SER A 281 6.41 3.25 19.44
N LEU A 282 5.42 2.40 19.72
CA LEU A 282 4.16 2.84 20.33
C LEU A 282 4.27 3.00 21.85
N LEU A 283 4.97 2.09 22.53
CA LEU A 283 5.00 2.05 23.99
C LEU A 283 6.12 2.90 24.59
N PHE A 284 7.23 3.11 23.89
CA PHE A 284 8.38 3.84 24.42
C PHE A 284 8.90 4.89 23.43
N LYS A 285 9.23 6.08 23.95
CA LYS A 285 9.78 7.19 23.16
C LYS A 285 11.25 6.94 22.78
N ILE A 286 11.54 5.85 22.07
CA ILE A 286 12.89 5.59 21.56
C ILE A 286 12.93 6.00 20.09
N ASN A 287 13.88 6.86 19.77
CA ASN A 287 14.22 7.41 18.46
C ASN A 287 13.01 7.93 17.64
N ASN A 288 12.78 9.26 17.67
CA ASN A 288 11.66 9.92 16.97
C ASN A 288 11.55 9.54 15.48
N SER A 289 12.67 9.16 14.85
CA SER A 289 12.72 8.87 13.43
C SER A 289 11.96 7.60 13.03
N ILE A 290 12.16 6.46 13.72
CA ILE A 290 11.45 5.20 13.37
C ILE A 290 9.95 5.26 13.69
N ASN A 291 9.59 6.02 14.73
CA ASN A 291 8.20 6.26 15.10
C ASN A 291 7.42 6.90 13.95
N THR A 292 8.07 7.78 13.18
CA THR A 292 7.48 8.39 11.98
C THR A 292 7.12 7.32 10.94
N ILE A 293 8.01 6.36 10.67
CA ILE A 293 7.74 5.24 9.74
C ILE A 293 6.59 4.36 10.25
N VAL A 294 6.57 4.02 11.54
CA VAL A 294 5.51 3.21 12.14
C VAL A 294 4.15 3.91 12.07
N TYR A 295 4.10 5.22 12.39
CA TYR A 295 2.87 5.99 12.26
C TYR A 295 2.40 6.11 10.81
N MET A 296 3.32 6.25 9.85
CA MET A 296 2.97 6.21 8.42
C MET A 296 2.38 4.85 8.04
N ALA A 297 2.95 3.74 8.51
CA ALA A 297 2.44 2.41 8.21
C ALA A 297 1.04 2.17 8.77
N ILE A 298 0.79 2.59 10.01
CA ILE A 298 -0.54 2.52 10.65
C ILE A 298 -1.54 3.38 9.87
N LEU A 299 -1.16 4.61 9.51
CA LEU A 299 -2.04 5.51 8.77
C LEU A 299 -2.32 4.99 7.35
N PHE A 300 -1.35 4.37 6.69
CA PHE A 300 -1.53 3.74 5.38
C PHE A 300 -2.46 2.53 5.47
N ALA A 301 -2.30 1.68 6.49
CA ALA A 301 -3.23 0.58 6.76
C ALA A 301 -4.64 1.09 7.04
N MET A 302 -4.77 2.20 7.77
CA MET A 302 -6.06 2.87 7.99
C MET A 302 -6.67 3.38 6.68
N CYS A 303 -5.89 4.06 5.84
CA CYS A 303 -6.32 4.53 4.52
C CYS A 303 -6.69 3.37 3.59
N LEU A 304 -6.00 2.22 3.64
CA LEU A 304 -6.43 1.01 2.93
C LEU A 304 -7.78 0.53 3.48
N GLY A 305 -7.91 0.42 4.80
CA GLY A 305 -9.15 0.04 5.47
C GLY A 305 -10.35 0.92 5.12
N THR A 306 -10.16 2.21 4.83
CA THR A 306 -11.25 3.15 4.54
C THR A 306 -11.45 3.44 3.06
N VAL A 307 -10.37 3.68 2.32
CA VAL A 307 -10.39 4.11 0.90
C VAL A 307 -10.28 2.92 -0.05
N SER A 308 -9.69 1.79 0.36
CA SER A 308 -9.42 0.71 -0.59
C SER A 308 -9.26 -0.70 -0.04
N LEU A 309 -10.25 -1.54 -0.32
CA LEU A 309 -10.31 -2.91 0.19
C LEU A 309 -9.60 -3.97 -0.61
N GLN A 310 -9.14 -3.62 -1.79
CA GLN A 310 -8.51 -4.60 -2.64
C GLN A 310 -7.13 -4.90 -2.06
N ALA A 311 -6.87 -6.19 -1.83
CA ALA A 311 -5.61 -6.67 -1.28
C ALA A 311 -4.38 -6.13 -2.04
N ARG A 312 -4.50 -5.98 -3.37
CA ARG A 312 -3.44 -5.44 -4.24
C ARG A 312 -2.96 -4.03 -3.87
N HIS A 313 -3.80 -3.18 -3.27
CA HIS A 313 -3.38 -1.83 -2.86
C HIS A 313 -2.42 -1.84 -1.66
N LYS A 314 -2.28 -2.99 -0.99
CA LYS A 314 -1.26 -3.20 0.02
C LYS A 314 0.17 -3.04 -0.52
N THR A 315 0.38 -3.06 -1.84
CA THR A 315 1.65 -2.66 -2.49
C THR A 315 2.23 -1.35 -1.94
N ILE A 316 1.40 -0.38 -1.54
CA ILE A 316 1.84 0.90 -0.94
C ILE A 316 2.35 0.74 0.51
N LEU A 317 1.89 -0.29 1.23
CA LEU A 317 2.25 -0.54 2.63
C LEU A 317 3.53 -1.40 2.77
N PHE A 318 3.77 -2.36 1.87
CA PHE A 318 4.93 -3.26 1.92
C PHE A 318 6.29 -2.56 2.08
N PRO A 319 6.59 -1.45 1.38
CA PRO A 319 7.89 -0.81 1.55
C PRO A 319 8.10 -0.27 2.98
N LEU A 320 7.04 0.21 3.67
CA LEU A 320 7.14 0.58 5.09
C LEU A 320 7.34 -0.64 5.99
N LEU A 321 6.62 -1.74 5.75
CA LEU A 321 6.78 -2.98 6.51
C LEU A 321 8.20 -3.54 6.41
N CYS A 322 8.82 -3.45 5.21
CA CYS A 322 10.20 -3.88 5.01
C CYS A 322 11.20 -3.01 5.78
N ILE A 323 10.98 -1.68 5.83
CA ILE A 323 11.81 -0.77 6.65
C ILE A 323 11.66 -1.10 8.14
N ILE A 324 10.43 -1.33 8.60
CA ILE A 324 10.14 -1.68 10.01
C ILE A 324 10.80 -3.02 10.36
N ALA A 325 10.69 -4.05 9.50
CA ALA A 325 11.34 -5.34 9.70
C ALA A 325 12.87 -5.19 9.77
N ALA A 326 13.48 -4.46 8.84
CA ALA A 326 14.92 -4.20 8.83
C ALA A 326 15.40 -3.51 10.11
N TYR A 327 14.62 -2.54 10.62
CA TYR A 327 14.92 -1.89 11.88
C TYR A 327 14.89 -2.87 13.06
N GLY A 328 13.87 -3.73 13.13
CA GLY A 328 13.77 -4.77 14.17
C GLY A 328 14.96 -5.71 14.18
N ILE A 329 15.41 -6.14 13.00
CA ILE A 329 16.56 -7.03 12.86
C ILE A 329 17.85 -6.35 13.34
N CYS A 330 18.06 -5.07 13.02
CA CYS A 330 19.29 -4.37 13.38
C CYS A 330 19.31 -3.86 14.84
N ASN A 331 18.14 -3.56 15.43
CA ASN A 331 18.02 -2.92 16.74
C ASN A 331 17.19 -3.76 17.73
N THR A 332 17.39 -5.08 17.73
CA THR A 332 16.59 -6.01 18.53
C THR A 332 16.79 -5.76 20.03
N ASN A 333 15.78 -5.22 20.70
CA ASN A 333 15.78 -5.08 22.15
C ASN A 333 15.35 -6.40 22.80
N LYS A 334 16.24 -6.99 23.62
CA LYS A 334 16.02 -8.28 24.31
C LYS A 334 14.77 -8.30 25.19
N ARG A 335 14.32 -7.14 25.68
CA ARG A 335 13.17 -7.02 26.60
C ARG A 335 11.84 -7.42 25.95
N TYR A 336 11.68 -7.16 24.65
CA TYR A 336 10.41 -7.41 23.93
C TYR A 336 10.47 -8.59 22.99
N SER A 337 11.68 -9.10 22.71
CA SER A 337 11.92 -10.26 21.85
C SER A 337 11.04 -11.46 22.21
N LYS A 338 10.84 -11.78 23.50
CA LYS A 338 9.99 -12.92 23.91
C LYS A 338 8.52 -12.69 23.61
N PHE A 339 8.00 -11.49 23.89
CA PHE A 339 6.58 -11.18 23.67
C PHE A 339 6.28 -11.01 22.18
N SER A 340 7.15 -10.35 21.43
CA SER A 340 7.02 -10.23 19.98
C SER A 340 7.13 -11.58 19.28
N TYR A 341 8.02 -12.46 19.76
CA TYR A 341 8.12 -13.83 19.28
C TYR A 341 6.86 -14.63 19.58
N LEU A 342 6.30 -14.52 20.80
CA LEU A 342 5.04 -15.17 21.15
C LEU A 342 3.90 -14.69 20.24
N LEU A 343 3.75 -13.38 20.05
CA LEU A 343 2.72 -12.83 19.16
C LEU A 343 2.93 -13.28 17.71
N ALA A 344 4.17 -13.24 17.21
CA ALA A 344 4.49 -13.72 15.87
C ALA A 344 4.15 -15.21 15.73
N ALA A 345 4.55 -16.05 16.68
CA ALA A 345 4.23 -17.47 16.70
C ALA A 345 2.71 -17.71 16.73
N THR A 346 1.97 -16.97 17.55
CA THR A 346 0.50 -17.04 17.56
C THR A 346 -0.09 -16.63 16.21
N CYS A 347 0.40 -15.56 15.58
CA CYS A 347 -0.03 -15.15 14.25
C CYS A 347 0.23 -16.24 13.19
N VAL A 348 1.40 -16.86 13.22
CA VAL A 348 1.76 -17.98 12.33
C VAL A 348 0.84 -19.17 12.58
N LEU A 349 0.62 -19.57 13.84
CA LEU A 349 -0.25 -20.68 14.21
C LEU A 349 -1.71 -20.44 13.78
N ILE A 350 -2.23 -19.23 13.99
CA ILE A 350 -3.57 -18.86 13.53
C ILE A 350 -3.66 -18.95 12.01
N GLN A 351 -2.64 -18.48 11.27
CA GLN A 351 -2.64 -18.59 9.81
C GLN A 351 -2.53 -20.03 9.32
N LEU A 352 -1.75 -20.88 9.99
CA LEU A 352 -1.69 -22.31 9.68
C LEU A 352 -3.02 -23.01 9.97
N TYR A 353 -3.67 -22.68 11.08
CA TYR A 353 -4.98 -23.21 11.44
C TYR A 353 -6.07 -22.79 10.43
N MET A 354 -6.07 -21.54 9.97
CA MET A 354 -7.03 -21.06 8.98
C MET A 354 -6.77 -21.57 7.56
N ALA A 355 -5.57 -22.07 7.28
CA ALA A 355 -5.20 -22.59 5.96
C ALA A 355 -5.44 -24.09 5.81
N LEU A 356 -5.65 -24.81 6.92
CA LEU A 356 -6.13 -26.20 7.00
C LEU A 356 -7.65 -26.22 6.85
#